data_AF-A0A7C1BU05-F1
#
_entry.id   AF-A0A7C1BU05-F1
#
_cell.length_a   1.000
_cell.length_b   1.000
_cell.length_c   1.000
_cell.angle_alpha   90.00
_cell.angle_beta   90.00
_cell.angle_gamma   90.00
#
_symmetry.space_group_name_H-M   'P 1'
#
loop_
_entity.id
_entity.type
_entity.pdbx_description
1 polymer ?
#
loop_
_entity_poly.entity_id
_entity_poly.type
_entity_poly.pdbx_seq_one_letter_code
_entity_poly.pdbx_strand_id
1 'polypeptide(L)' 'MSKCHSYFITGTDTGVGKTTVTLGLMQALQQQGCSVAAMKPVAAGCELTADG' A
#
# COMPACT_ATOMS: atom_id res chain seq x y z
N MET A 1 -19.30 1.54 -15.87
CA MET A 1 -18.42 1.62 -14.67
C MET A 1 -17.07 1.07 -15.05
N SER A 2 -15.99 1.83 -14.87
CA SER A 2 -14.63 1.33 -15.10
C SER A 2 -14.26 0.28 -14.04
N LYS A 3 -13.53 -0.76 -14.42
CA LYS A 3 -13.12 -1.85 -13.52
C LYS A 3 -12.03 -1.34 -12.56
N CYS A 4 -12.20 -1.55 -11.27
CA CYS A 4 -11.18 -1.26 -10.26
C CYS A 4 -10.45 -2.56 -9.88
N HIS A 5 -9.12 -2.51 -9.84
CA HIS A 5 -8.27 -3.63 -9.46
C HIS A 5 -7.77 -3.45 -8.02
N SER A 6 -7.70 -4.55 -7.26
CA SER A 6 -7.18 -4.56 -5.90
C SER A 6 -6.07 -5.60 -5.78
N TYR A 7 -4.98 -5.23 -5.09
CA TYR A 7 -3.80 -6.08 -4.90
C TYR A 7 -3.49 -6.17 -3.40
N PHE A 8 -3.20 -7.38 -2.92
CA PHE A 8 -2.72 -7.62 -1.55
C PHE A 8 -1.23 -7.96 -1.58
N ILE A 9 -0.40 -7.07 -1.02
CA ILE A 9 1.06 -7.24 -0.99
C ILE A 9 1.46 -7.89 0.33
N THR A 10 1.80 -9.18 0.27
CA THR A 10 2.32 -9.96 1.42
C THR A 10 3.86 -9.99 1.42
N GLY A 11 4.46 -10.58 2.45
CA GLY A 11 5.90 -10.82 2.53
C GLY A 11 6.23 -11.85 3.59
N THR A 12 7.32 -12.58 3.37
CA THR A 12 7.75 -13.70 4.21
C THR A 12 8.25 -13.28 5.60
N ASP A 13 8.74 -12.05 5.73
CA ASP A 13 9.26 -11.52 6.99
C ASP A 13 9.08 -9.99 7.07
N THR A 14 9.44 -9.40 8.20
CA THR A 14 9.61 -7.96 8.41
C THR A 14 10.84 -7.47 7.63
N GLY A 15 10.81 -6.24 7.12
CA GLY A 15 11.97 -5.66 6.42
C GLY A 15 12.26 -6.17 5.01
N VAL A 16 11.55 -7.19 4.49
CA VAL A 16 11.76 -7.76 3.13
C VAL A 16 11.43 -6.83 1.95
N GLY A 17 11.14 -5.55 2.20
CA GLY A 17 10.92 -4.56 1.13
C GLY A 17 9.48 -4.42 0.63
N LYS A 18 8.47 -4.92 1.36
CA LYS A 18 7.03 -4.77 1.01
C LYS A 18 6.64 -3.33 0.69
N THR A 19 7.09 -2.37 1.52
CA THR A 19 6.81 -0.94 1.33
C THR A 19 7.38 -0.44 0.01
N THR A 20 8.65 -0.77 -0.28
CA THR A 20 9.33 -0.37 -1.53
C THR A 20 8.61 -0.92 -2.75
N VAL A 21 8.25 -2.21 -2.73
CA VAL A 21 7.51 -2.85 -3.84
C VAL A 21 6.14 -2.21 -4.02
N THR A 22 5.42 -1.93 -2.92
CA THR A 22 4.11 -1.29 -2.97
C THR A 22 4.20 0.11 -3.61
N LEU A 23 5.16 0.93 -3.18
CA LEU A 23 5.36 2.27 -3.74
C LEU A 23 5.77 2.23 -5.22
N GLY A 24 6.63 1.29 -5.62
CA GLY A 24 7.01 1.11 -7.02
C GLY A 24 5.83 0.71 -7.91
N LEU A 25 4.98 -0.21 -7.44
CA LEU A 25 3.74 -0.58 -8.15
C LEU A 25 2.79 0.61 -8.29
N MET A 26 2.61 1.39 -7.22
CA MET A 26 1.77 2.59 -7.26
C MET A 26 2.30 3.61 -8.28
N GLN A 27 3.60 3.91 -8.28
CA GLN A 27 4.19 4.84 -9.24
C GLN A 27 4.00 4.35 -10.68
N ALA A 28 4.20 3.07 -10.95
CA ALA A 28 4.02 2.51 -12.29
C ALA A 28 2.56 2.63 -12.78
N LEU A 29 1.58 2.35 -11.92
CA LEU A 29 0.16 2.50 -12.24
C LEU A 29 -0.24 3.97 -12.42
N GLN A 30 0.27 4.86 -11.59
CA GLN A 30 0.05 6.31 -11.73
C GLN A 30 0.63 6.85 -13.03
N GLN A 31 1.81 6.37 -13.47
CA GLN A 31 2.41 6.71 -14.76
C GLN A 31 1.55 6.24 -15.96
N GLN A 32 0.70 5.24 -15.76
CA GLN A 32 -0.29 4.77 -16.74
C GLN A 32 -1.63 5.53 -16.64
N GLY A 33 -1.71 6.59 -15.85
CA GLY A 33 -2.93 7.40 -15.67
C GLY A 33 -3.97 6.77 -14.75
N CYS A 34 -3.62 5.72 -14.00
CA CYS A 34 -4.54 5.11 -13.05
C CYS A 34 -4.62 5.92 -11.75
N SER A 35 -5.83 6.04 -11.18
CA SER A 35 -6.01 6.48 -9.80
C SER A 35 -5.68 5.31 -8.86
N VAL A 36 -4.74 5.52 -7.94
CA VAL A 36 -4.23 4.47 -7.06
C VAL A 36 -4.30 4.92 -5.61
N ALA A 37 -4.78 4.04 -4.73
CA ALA A 37 -4.78 4.22 -3.29
C ALA A 37 -4.06 3.04 -2.61
N ALA A 38 -3.30 3.33 -1.56
CA ALA A 38 -2.71 2.32 -0.70
C ALA A 38 -3.36 2.34 0.68
N MET A 39 -3.43 1.16 1.30
CA MET A 39 -3.93 0.97 2.66
C MET A 39 -2.94 0.11 3.44
N LYS A 40 -2.60 0.55 4.65
CA LYS A 40 -1.83 -0.23 5.61
C LYS A 40 -2.71 -0.47 6.85
N PRO A 41 -3.41 -1.61 6.95
CA PRO A 41 -4.41 -1.83 8.00
C PRO A 41 -3.77 -1.93 9.39
N VAL A 42 -2.51 -2.37 9.46
CA VAL A 42 -1.76 -2.47 10.72
C VAL A 42 -0.42 -1.78 10.52
N ALA A 43 -0.21 -0.70 11.26
CA ALA A 43 1.05 0.03 11.29
C ALA A 43 1.74 -0.20 12.64
N ALA A 44 3.04 -0.51 12.58
CA ALA A 44 3.89 -0.59 13.76
C ALA A 44 4.47 0.80 14.09
N GLY A 45 4.72 1.07 15.37
CA GLY A 45 5.28 2.34 15.82
C GLY A 45 4.26 3.49 15.88
N CYS A 46 2.96 3.18 15.91
CA CYS A 46 1.91 4.17 16.16
C CYS A 46 1.82 4.48 17.65
N GLU A 47 1.54 5.74 17.96
CA GLU A 47 1.11 6.16 19.30
C GLU A 47 -0.40 6.09 19.38
N LEU A 48 -0.92 5.70 20.55
CA LEU A 48 -2.35 5.72 20.79
C LEU A 48 -2.80 7.17 20.99
N THR A 49 -3.72 7.62 20.15
CA THR A 49 -4.32 8.95 20.25
C THR A 49 -5.79 8.86 20.67
N ALA A 50 -6.42 9.98 21.00
CA ALA A 50 -7.86 10.01 21.28
C ALA A 50 -8.72 9.57 20.08
N ASP A 51 -8.18 9.70 18.86
CA ASP A 51 -8.85 9.34 17.61
C ASP A 51 -8.53 7.90 17.15
N GLY A 52 -7.73 7.16 17.93
CA GLY A 52 -7.17 5.86 17.56
C GLY A 52 -5.74 6.01 17.06
#